data_AF-A0A955XY39-F1
#
_entry.id   AF-A0A955XY39-F1
#
_cell.length_a   1.000
_cell.length_b   1.000
_cell.length_c   1.000
_cell.angle_alpha   90.00
_cell.angle_beta   90.00
_cell.angle_gamma   90.00
#
_symmetry.space_group_name_H-M   'P 1'
#
loop_
_entity.id
_entity.type
_entity.pdbx_description
1 polymer ?
#
loop_
_entity_poly.entity_id
_entity_poly.type
_entity_poly.pdbx_seq_one_letter_code
_entity_poly.pdbx_strand_id
1 'polypeptide(L)'
;MAFNLMYSGDEYFDFDWLYAWCSGIAERDPRWFSVHETGTTRGGRPLLLLTLTDHESEGSVTERPAIWLDAGTHASEYTSVAAVVFTLSRWIERVRAGDDELSSWLRRHAVHVMPCISPDGFQAMREGHPFVRSSLRPPKAGGARTGFEDADIDGDGRILQMRWPHPAG
;
A
#
# COMPACT_ATOMS: atom_id res chain seq x y z
N MET A 1 -14.51 -13.74 -14.70
CA MET A 1 -13.61 -14.49 -13.81
C MET A 1 -13.67 -13.83 -12.45
N ALA A 2 -13.77 -14.58 -11.36
CA ALA A 2 -13.77 -14.00 -10.01
C ALA A 2 -12.38 -13.42 -9.71
N PHE A 3 -12.33 -12.19 -9.18
CA PHE A 3 -11.09 -11.54 -8.78
C PHE A 3 -10.40 -12.36 -7.67
N ASN A 4 -9.13 -12.74 -7.88
CA ASN A 4 -8.41 -13.51 -6.87
C ASN A 4 -7.95 -12.59 -5.74
N LEU A 5 -8.57 -12.75 -4.57
CA LEU A 5 -8.26 -11.97 -3.38
C LEU A 5 -7.07 -12.51 -2.58
N MET A 6 -6.54 -13.68 -2.93
CA MET A 6 -5.36 -14.23 -2.27
C MET A 6 -4.12 -13.85 -3.06
N TYR A 7 -3.35 -12.90 -2.54
CA TYR A 7 -2.13 -12.41 -3.16
C TYR A 7 -0.92 -13.29 -2.76
N SER A 8 -0.14 -13.69 -3.77
CA SER A 8 1.03 -14.59 -3.65
C SER A 8 2.37 -13.88 -3.45
N GLY A 9 2.45 -12.56 -3.72
CA GLY A 9 3.70 -11.81 -3.56
C GLY A 9 4.65 -11.87 -4.76
N ASP A 10 4.20 -12.37 -5.90
CA ASP A 10 4.99 -12.61 -7.11
C ASP A 10 4.94 -11.48 -8.14
N GLU A 11 3.97 -10.57 -8.05
CA GLU A 11 3.78 -9.49 -9.02
C GLU A 11 3.37 -8.16 -8.38
N TYR A 12 3.93 -7.06 -8.88
CA TYR A 12 3.45 -5.72 -8.50
C TYR A 12 2.18 -5.34 -9.27
N PHE A 13 1.33 -4.59 -8.59
CA PHE A 13 0.03 -4.14 -9.08
C PHE A 13 -0.08 -2.61 -9.09
N ASP A 14 -1.07 -2.10 -9.82
CA ASP A 14 -1.41 -0.69 -9.85
C ASP A 14 -2.40 -0.32 -8.74
N PHE A 15 -2.75 0.97 -8.63
CA PHE A 15 -3.67 1.41 -7.58
C PHE A 15 -5.10 0.89 -7.81
N ASP A 16 -5.53 0.72 -9.05
CA ASP A 16 -6.87 0.24 -9.37
C ASP A 16 -7.06 -1.21 -8.92
N TRP A 17 -6.06 -2.06 -9.11
CA TRP A 17 -6.03 -3.40 -8.55
C TRP A 17 -6.04 -3.37 -7.01
N LEU A 18 -5.24 -2.50 -6.39
CA LEU A 18 -5.23 -2.38 -4.92
C LEU A 18 -6.61 -1.97 -4.38
N TYR A 19 -7.26 -1.00 -5.02
CA TYR A 19 -8.62 -0.57 -4.68
C TYR A 19 -9.61 -1.73 -4.80
N ALA A 20 -9.59 -2.44 -5.93
CA ALA A 20 -10.45 -3.59 -6.17
C ALA A 20 -10.20 -4.71 -5.13
N TRP A 21 -8.95 -4.93 -4.73
CA TRP A 21 -8.59 -5.89 -3.71
C TRP A 21 -9.12 -5.50 -2.32
N CYS A 22 -8.93 -4.25 -1.92
CA CYS A 22 -9.39 -3.74 -0.63
C CYS A 22 -10.92 -3.78 -0.50
N SER A 23 -11.64 -3.37 -1.55
CA SER A 23 -13.10 -3.45 -1.58
C SER A 23 -13.57 -4.90 -1.62
N GLY A 24 -12.96 -5.74 -2.48
CA GLY A 24 -13.35 -7.13 -2.64
C GLY A 24 -13.10 -7.99 -1.40
N ILE A 25 -12.03 -7.74 -0.62
CA ILE A 25 -11.78 -8.51 0.61
C ILE A 25 -12.79 -8.13 1.71
N ALA A 26 -13.14 -6.84 1.82
CA ALA A 26 -14.17 -6.38 2.75
C ALA A 26 -15.57 -6.91 2.40
N GLU A 27 -15.91 -6.98 1.10
CA GLU A 27 -17.18 -7.56 0.64
C GLU A 27 -17.25 -9.07 0.88
N ARG A 28 -16.13 -9.78 0.72
CA ARG A 28 -16.09 -11.24 0.82
C ARG A 28 -15.98 -11.74 2.26
N ASP A 29 -15.29 -11.00 3.13
CA ASP A 29 -15.10 -11.34 4.54
C ASP A 29 -15.53 -10.18 5.47
N PRO A 30 -16.80 -9.73 5.41
CA PRO A 30 -17.27 -8.54 6.13
C PRO A 30 -17.23 -8.69 7.66
N ARG A 31 -17.20 -9.94 8.15
CA ARG A 31 -16.93 -10.21 9.57
C ARG A 31 -15.53 -9.78 10.00
N TRP A 32 -14.55 -9.92 9.11
CA TRP A 32 -13.14 -9.74 9.42
C TRP A 32 -12.58 -8.42 8.90
N PHE A 33 -13.07 -7.95 7.76
CA PHE A 33 -12.60 -6.73 7.12
C PHE A 33 -13.70 -5.70 6.95
N SER A 34 -13.39 -4.45 7.28
CA SER A 34 -14.07 -3.28 6.74
C SER A 34 -13.08 -2.40 5.98
N VAL A 35 -13.59 -1.61 5.03
CA VAL A 35 -12.82 -0.60 4.32
C VAL A 35 -13.56 0.74 4.40
N HIS A 36 -12.80 1.81 4.68
CA HIS A 36 -13.31 3.17 4.71
C HIS A 36 -12.39 4.08 3.90
N GLU A 37 -13.00 4.96 3.09
CA GLU A 37 -12.27 6.06 2.46
C GLU A 37 -12.10 7.20 3.48
N THR A 38 -10.88 7.40 3.97
CA THR A 38 -10.58 8.42 5.01
C THR A 38 -10.31 9.81 4.42
N GLY A 39 -10.20 9.90 3.10
CA GLY A 39 -10.00 11.15 2.38
C GLY A 39 -9.69 10.92 0.91
N THR A 40 -9.38 12.00 0.22
CA THR A 40 -9.05 11.99 -1.21
C THR A 40 -7.75 12.76 -1.42
N THR A 41 -6.87 12.22 -2.26
CA THR A 41 -5.64 12.89 -2.64
C THR A 41 -5.88 14.05 -3.60
N ARG A 42 -4.84 14.83 -3.88
CA ARG A 42 -4.92 15.93 -4.86
C ARG A 42 -5.21 15.45 -6.29
N GLY A 43 -4.75 14.24 -6.63
CA GLY A 43 -5.03 13.58 -7.90
C GLY A 43 -6.37 12.86 -7.94
N GLY A 44 -7.20 12.97 -6.90
CA GLY A 44 -8.55 12.42 -6.88
C GLY A 44 -8.65 10.96 -6.46
N ARG A 45 -7.56 10.31 -6.04
CA ARG A 45 -7.58 8.92 -5.56
C ARG A 45 -8.02 8.85 -4.10
N PRO A 46 -8.84 7.87 -3.72
CA PRO A 46 -9.23 7.68 -2.32
C PRO A 46 -8.04 7.20 -1.48
N LEU A 47 -8.00 7.65 -0.22
CA LEU A 47 -7.13 7.10 0.81
C LEU A 47 -7.90 6.01 1.54
N LEU A 48 -7.47 4.76 1.36
CA LEU A 48 -8.14 3.59 1.93
C LEU A 48 -7.62 3.29 3.34
N LEU A 49 -8.54 3.08 4.27
CA LEU A 49 -8.26 2.54 5.60
C LEU A 49 -9.03 1.23 5.75
N LEU A 50 -8.29 0.12 5.79
CA LEU A 50 -8.85 -1.18 6.13
C LEU A 50 -8.79 -1.37 7.65
N THR A 51 -9.79 -2.04 8.19
CA THR A 51 -9.75 -2.53 9.56
C THR A 51 -9.91 -4.04 9.54
N LEU A 52 -8.95 -4.75 10.14
CA LEU A 52 -9.00 -6.20 10.37
C LEU A 52 -9.26 -6.47 11.85
N THR A 53 -10.42 -7.03 12.17
CA THR A 53 -10.86 -7.38 13.54
C THR A 53 -12.07 -8.31 13.46
N ASP A 54 -12.51 -8.93 14.56
CA ASP A 54 -13.82 -9.60 14.57
C ASP A 54 -14.95 -8.58 14.76
N HIS A 55 -15.58 -8.13 13.67
CA HIS A 55 -16.65 -7.13 13.69
C HIS A 55 -17.94 -7.64 14.36
N GLU A 56 -18.07 -8.94 14.60
CA GLU A 56 -19.22 -9.53 15.32
C GLU A 56 -18.98 -9.64 16.84
N SER A 57 -17.75 -9.42 17.31
CA SER A 57 -17.45 -9.44 18.74
C SER A 57 -17.99 -8.21 19.46
N GLU A 58 -18.35 -8.37 20.73
CA GLU A 58 -18.89 -7.28 21.58
C GLU A 58 -17.90 -6.12 21.75
N GLY A 59 -18.45 -4.95 22.12
CA GLY A 59 -17.69 -3.73 22.35
C GLY A 59 -17.38 -2.93 21.07
N SER A 60 -16.98 -1.67 21.24
CA SER A 60 -16.63 -0.83 20.09
C SER A 60 -15.28 -1.22 19.51
N VAL A 61 -15.22 -1.38 18.18
CA VAL A 61 -13.95 -1.60 17.45
C VAL A 61 -12.96 -0.47 17.73
N THR A 62 -13.44 0.77 17.87
CA THR A 62 -12.58 1.95 18.11
C THR A 62 -11.97 2.00 19.51
N GLU A 63 -12.45 1.18 20.44
CA GLU A 63 -11.94 1.10 21.82
C GLU A 63 -10.97 -0.08 22.01
N ARG A 64 -10.84 -0.95 21.00
CA ARG A 64 -9.92 -2.10 21.05
C ARG A 64 -8.47 -1.60 20.92
N PRO A 65 -7.52 -2.16 21.67
CA PRO A 65 -6.11 -1.95 21.39
C PRO A 65 -5.80 -2.33 19.94
N ALA A 66 -5.06 -1.48 19.23
CA ALA A 66 -4.88 -1.63 17.80
C ALA A 66 -3.41 -1.60 17.38
N ILE A 67 -3.10 -2.34 16.33
CA ILE A 67 -1.87 -2.20 15.56
C ILE A 67 -2.16 -1.29 14.38
N TRP A 68 -1.27 -0.32 14.13
CA TRP A 68 -1.25 0.47 12.90
C TRP A 68 -0.23 -0.12 11.94
N LEU A 69 -0.65 -0.37 10.70
CA LEU A 69 0.20 -0.86 9.62
C LEU A 69 0.00 0.03 8.38
N ASP A 70 1.08 0.62 7.87
CA ASP A 70 1.02 1.41 6.65
C ASP A 70 2.13 1.04 5.65
N ALA A 71 1.88 1.42 4.40
CA ALA A 71 2.82 1.25 3.30
C ALA A 71 2.66 2.35 2.26
N GLY A 72 3.63 2.43 1.34
CA GLY A 72 3.57 3.39 0.24
C GLY A 72 3.62 4.85 0.69
N THR A 73 4.21 5.14 1.87
CA THR A 73 4.57 6.52 2.24
C THR A 73 5.49 7.12 1.17
N HIS A 74 6.46 6.32 0.71
CA HIS A 74 7.16 6.59 -0.52
C HIS A 74 6.50 5.84 -1.68
N ALA A 75 6.14 6.58 -2.72
CA ALA A 75 5.41 6.10 -3.88
C ALA A 75 6.15 5.01 -4.67
N SER A 76 7.47 5.09 -4.74
CA SER A 76 8.30 4.15 -5.50
C SER A 76 8.65 2.87 -4.75
N GLU A 77 8.28 2.75 -3.47
CA GLU A 77 8.57 1.57 -2.63
C GLU A 77 7.49 0.50 -2.76
N TYR A 78 7.28 -0.02 -3.97
CA TYR A 78 6.25 -1.01 -4.32
C TYR A 78 6.21 -2.23 -3.40
N THR A 79 7.37 -2.70 -2.96
CA THR A 79 7.51 -3.85 -2.06
C THR A 79 6.78 -3.64 -0.74
N SER A 80 6.71 -2.41 -0.21
CA SER A 80 5.98 -2.14 1.04
C SER A 80 4.47 -2.39 0.87
N VAL A 81 3.90 -1.88 -0.23
CA VAL A 81 2.47 -2.03 -0.56
C VAL A 81 2.15 -3.50 -0.80
N ALA A 82 2.98 -4.19 -1.59
CA ALA A 82 2.86 -5.62 -1.82
C ALA A 82 2.95 -6.44 -0.52
N ALA A 83 3.89 -6.11 0.38
CA ALA A 83 4.07 -6.81 1.64
C ALA A 83 2.84 -6.68 2.56
N VAL A 84 2.20 -5.51 2.61
CA VAL A 84 0.97 -5.31 3.37
C VAL A 84 -0.17 -6.19 2.82
N VAL A 85 -0.39 -6.17 1.51
CA VAL A 85 -1.43 -7.00 0.86
C VAL A 85 -1.15 -8.50 1.06
N PHE A 86 0.12 -8.91 0.96
CA PHE A 86 0.53 -10.29 1.21
C PHE A 86 0.26 -10.70 2.67
N THR A 87 0.65 -9.86 3.62
CA THR A 87 0.44 -10.10 5.06
C THR A 87 -1.03 -10.29 5.37
N LEU A 88 -1.89 -9.38 4.88
CA LEU A 88 -3.33 -9.48 5.05
C LEU A 88 -3.92 -10.73 4.40
N SER A 89 -3.46 -11.08 3.20
CA SER A 89 -3.86 -12.32 2.50
C SER A 89 -3.51 -13.56 3.33
N ARG A 90 -2.32 -13.63 3.94
CA ARG A 90 -1.92 -14.75 4.79
C ARG A 90 -2.74 -14.81 6.08
N TRP A 91 -3.03 -13.67 6.71
CA TRP A 91 -3.82 -13.64 7.94
C TRP A 91 -5.26 -14.10 7.71
N ILE A 92 -5.90 -13.65 6.64
CA ILE A 92 -7.28 -14.07 6.36
C ILE A 92 -7.36 -15.55 5.95
N GLU A 93 -6.37 -16.07 5.23
CA GLU A 93 -6.27 -17.51 4.96
C GLU A 93 -6.19 -18.32 6.26
N ARG A 94 -5.37 -17.89 7.22
CA ARG A 94 -5.27 -18.53 8.54
C ARG A 94 -6.60 -18.52 9.28
N VAL A 95 -7.27 -17.36 9.34
CA VAL A 95 -8.59 -17.23 9.98
C VAL A 95 -9.61 -18.16 9.31
N ARG A 96 -9.66 -18.20 7.97
CA ARG A 96 -10.55 -19.09 7.21
C ARG A 96 -10.24 -20.57 7.41
N ALA A 97 -8.98 -20.90 7.68
CA ALA A 97 -8.54 -22.26 7.99
C ALA A 97 -8.84 -22.68 9.45
N GLY A 98 -9.47 -21.82 10.26
CA GLY A 98 -9.83 -22.12 11.64
C GLY A 98 -8.70 -21.89 12.64
N ASP A 99 -7.81 -20.91 12.39
CA ASP A 99 -6.80 -20.50 13.36
C ASP A 99 -7.44 -19.78 14.56
N ASP A 100 -7.68 -20.55 15.62
CA ASP A 100 -8.31 -20.08 16.86
C ASP A 100 -7.49 -19.03 17.60
N GLU A 101 -6.15 -19.10 17.53
CA GLU A 101 -5.27 -18.15 18.20
C GLU A 101 -5.42 -16.76 17.57
N LEU A 102 -5.28 -16.67 16.24
CA LEU A 102 -5.44 -15.43 15.51
C LEU A 102 -6.87 -14.89 15.63
N SER A 103 -7.87 -15.75 15.52
CA SER A 103 -9.28 -15.36 15.66
C SER A 103 -9.55 -14.80 17.05
N SER A 104 -9.09 -15.46 18.12
CA SER A 104 -9.23 -14.99 19.51
C SER A 104 -8.50 -13.68 19.77
N TRP A 105 -7.35 -13.47 19.12
CA TRP A 105 -6.64 -12.20 19.18
C TRP A 105 -7.45 -11.08 18.53
N LEU A 106 -8.01 -11.31 17.33
CA LEU A 106 -8.83 -10.35 16.59
C LEU A 106 -10.18 -10.02 17.24
N ARG A 107 -10.69 -10.86 18.17
CA ARG A 107 -11.86 -10.50 19.00
C ARG A 107 -11.59 -9.37 19.99
N ARG A 108 -10.33 -9.20 20.37
CA ARG A 108 -9.90 -8.25 21.43
C ARG A 108 -9.04 -7.10 20.91
N HIS A 109 -8.58 -7.20 19.66
CA HIS A 109 -7.67 -6.23 19.04
C HIS A 109 -8.14 -5.88 17.62
N ALA A 110 -7.63 -4.78 17.11
CA ALA A 110 -7.80 -4.40 15.71
C ALA A 110 -6.44 -4.24 15.02
N VAL A 111 -6.43 -4.40 13.70
CA VAL A 111 -5.34 -3.90 12.85
C VAL A 111 -5.92 -2.87 11.91
N HIS A 112 -5.46 -1.63 12.01
CA HIS A 112 -5.78 -0.57 11.07
C HIS A 112 -4.69 -0.50 10.02
N VAL A 113 -5.10 -0.59 8.75
CA VAL A 113 -4.17 -0.70 7.63
C VAL A 113 -4.43 0.39 6.60
N MET A 114 -3.40 1.20 6.33
CA MET A 114 -3.37 2.11 5.19
C MET A 114 -2.42 1.54 4.14
N PRO A 115 -2.92 0.75 3.16
CA PRO A 115 -2.05 -0.02 2.28
C PRO A 115 -1.24 0.85 1.32
N CYS A 116 -1.68 2.08 1.05
CA CYS A 116 -0.94 3.03 0.22
C CYS A 116 -1.23 4.47 0.69
N ILE A 117 -0.24 5.11 1.31
CA ILE A 117 -0.34 6.51 1.77
C ILE A 117 -0.23 7.51 0.61
N SER A 118 0.57 7.21 -0.42
CA SER A 118 0.80 8.09 -1.58
C SER A 118 0.23 7.50 -2.89
N PRO A 119 -1.09 7.26 -3.01
CA PRO A 119 -1.63 6.52 -4.16
C PRO A 119 -1.46 7.23 -5.50
N ASP A 120 -1.50 8.56 -5.54
CA ASP A 120 -1.21 9.33 -6.76
C ASP A 120 0.23 9.12 -7.26
N GLY A 121 1.19 9.16 -6.33
CA GLY A 121 2.59 8.98 -6.68
C GLY A 121 2.88 7.52 -7.04
N PHE A 122 2.31 6.57 -6.31
CA PHE A 122 2.42 5.14 -6.57
C PHE A 122 1.97 4.80 -8.00
N GLN A 123 0.81 5.34 -8.39
CA GLN A 123 0.29 5.20 -9.74
C GLN A 123 1.16 5.91 -10.78
N ALA A 124 1.62 7.13 -10.52
CA ALA A 124 2.48 7.85 -11.46
C ALA A 124 3.81 7.12 -11.71
N MET A 125 4.42 6.55 -10.66
CA MET A 125 5.60 5.71 -10.80
C MET A 125 5.32 4.47 -11.66
N ARG A 126 4.10 3.91 -11.59
CA ARG A 126 3.69 2.74 -12.38
C ARG A 126 3.49 3.09 -13.85
N GLU A 127 3.05 4.32 -14.11
CA GLU A 127 2.82 4.91 -15.44
C GLU A 127 4.12 5.42 -16.10
N GLY A 128 5.27 5.31 -15.44
CA GLY A 128 6.57 5.70 -16.00
C GLY A 128 6.90 7.19 -15.89
N HIS A 129 6.25 7.91 -14.96
CA HIS A 129 6.66 9.28 -14.65
C HIS A 129 8.11 9.35 -14.14
N PRO A 130 8.78 10.51 -14.26
CA PRO A 130 10.05 10.75 -13.58
C PRO A 130 9.94 10.41 -12.09
N PHE A 131 11.04 10.01 -11.47
CA PHE A 131 11.04 9.53 -10.10
C PHE A 131 10.33 10.50 -9.14
N VAL A 132 9.26 10.01 -8.51
CA VAL A 132 8.50 10.68 -7.46
C VAL A 132 8.69 9.92 -6.17
N ARG A 133 9.25 10.59 -5.15
CA ARG A 133 9.42 9.98 -3.83
C ARG A 133 8.08 9.79 -3.12
N SER A 134 7.18 10.76 -3.12
CA SER A 134 5.92 10.71 -2.34
C SER A 134 4.71 11.13 -3.18
N SER A 135 4.24 12.38 -3.08
CA SER A 135 3.05 12.86 -3.82
C SER A 135 3.43 13.65 -5.06
N LEU A 136 2.45 13.86 -5.95
CA LEU A 136 2.54 14.74 -7.12
C LEU A 136 2.50 16.23 -6.77
N ARG A 137 2.89 16.59 -5.55
CA ARG A 137 2.95 17.98 -5.12
C ARG A 137 4.09 18.68 -5.87
N PRO A 138 3.82 19.79 -6.57
CA PRO A 138 4.89 20.53 -7.22
C PRO A 138 5.87 21.08 -6.16
N PRO A 139 7.15 21.26 -6.52
CA PRO A 139 8.11 21.93 -5.66
C PRO A 139 7.58 23.28 -5.17
N LYS A 140 8.00 23.71 -3.96
CA LYS A 140 7.69 25.06 -3.48
C LYS A 140 8.27 26.10 -4.45
N ALA A 141 7.49 27.14 -4.74
CA ALA A 141 7.95 28.26 -5.56
C ALA A 141 9.21 28.90 -4.94
N GLY A 142 10.19 29.25 -5.78
CA GLY A 142 11.43 29.89 -5.37
C GLY A 142 12.55 28.96 -4.89
N GLY A 143 12.34 27.64 -4.88
CA GLY A 143 13.43 26.68 -4.69
C GLY A 143 14.28 26.55 -5.95
N ALA A 144 15.58 26.81 -5.87
CA ALA A 144 16.48 26.46 -6.97
C ALA A 144 16.45 24.94 -7.14
N ARG A 145 16.12 24.46 -8.35
CA ARG A 145 16.40 23.06 -8.72
C ARG A 145 17.91 22.96 -8.90
N THR A 146 18.61 22.45 -7.90
CA THR A 146 20.05 22.22 -7.97
C THR A 146 20.33 20.73 -8.11
N GLY A 147 21.15 20.37 -9.09
CA GLY A 147 21.55 19.00 -9.37
C GLY A 147 21.14 18.53 -10.76
N PHE A 148 21.49 17.29 -11.06
CA PHE A 148 21.04 16.59 -12.26
C PHE A 148 19.70 15.90 -11.97
N GLU A 149 18.80 15.90 -12.95
CA GLU A 149 17.60 15.07 -12.92
C GLU A 149 17.89 13.78 -13.68
N ASP A 150 17.51 12.65 -13.07
CA ASP A 150 17.59 11.35 -13.70
C ASP A 150 16.76 11.34 -14.98
N ALA A 151 17.41 11.08 -16.11
CA ALA A 151 16.79 11.08 -17.42
C ALA A 151 17.41 9.98 -18.29
N ASP A 152 16.59 9.44 -19.18
CA ASP A 152 17.05 8.59 -20.28
C ASP A 152 17.70 9.51 -21.33
N ILE A 153 19.03 9.61 -21.28
CA ILE A 153 19.80 10.55 -22.10
C ILE A 153 20.03 10.06 -23.53
N ASP A 154 19.87 8.76 -23.79
CA ASP A 154 20.11 8.14 -25.09
C ASP A 154 18.85 7.52 -25.74
N GLY A 155 17.73 7.50 -25.03
CA GLY A 155 16.43 7.08 -25.54
C GLY A 155 16.22 5.57 -25.56
N ASP A 156 17.01 4.80 -24.80
CA ASP A 156 16.93 3.33 -24.76
C ASP A 156 15.88 2.77 -23.79
N GLY A 157 15.17 3.67 -23.10
CA GLY A 157 14.16 3.37 -22.10
C GLY A 157 14.73 3.05 -20.71
N ARG A 158 16.02 3.31 -20.46
CA ARG A 158 16.69 3.01 -19.20
C ARG A 158 17.35 4.24 -18.61
N ILE A 159 17.26 4.36 -17.29
CA ILE A 159 18.03 5.32 -16.51
C ILE A 159 19.07 4.52 -15.73
N LEU A 160 20.34 4.65 -16.10
CA LEU A 160 21.42 3.84 -15.56
C LEU A 160 22.34 4.67 -14.67
N GLN A 161 22.89 4.03 -13.63
CA GLN A 161 23.93 4.61 -12.79
C GLN A 161 25.27 3.97 -13.09
N MET A 162 26.32 4.79 -13.25
CA MET A 162 27.70 4.33 -13.36
C MET A 162 28.34 4.34 -11.97
N ARG A 163 28.88 3.20 -11.53
CA ARG A 163 29.70 3.16 -10.32
C ARG A 163 31.08 3.72 -10.65
N TRP A 164 31.51 4.72 -9.89
CA TRP A 164 32.87 5.23 -9.95
C TRP A 164 33.68 4.62 -8.79
N PRO A 165 34.83 3.98 -9.06
CA PRO A 165 35.66 3.40 -8.00
C PRO A 165 36.14 4.52 -7.06
N HIS A 166 35.90 4.33 -5.76
CA HIS A 166 36.39 5.27 -4.77
C HIS A 166 37.92 5.11 -4.66
N PRO A 167 38.71 6.20 -4.54
CA PRO A 167 40.18 6.11 -4.44
C PRO A 167 40.69 5.25 -3.28
N ALA A 168 39.85 5.00 -2.27
CA ALA A 168 40.19 4.19 -1.09
C ALA A 168 39.83 2.69 -1.22
N GLY A 169 39.25 2.25 -2.34
CA GLY A 169 38.75 0.89 -2.52
C GLY A 169 37.30 0.75 -2.08
#